data_AF-A0A6P6SZX0-F1
#
_entry.id   AF-A0A6P6SZX0-F1
#
_cell.length_a   1.000
_cell.length_b   1.000
_cell.length_c   1.000
_cell.angle_alpha   90.00
_cell.angle_beta   90.00
_cell.angle_gamma   90.00
#
_symmetry.space_group_name_H-M   'P 1'
#
loop_
_entity.id
_entity.type
_entity.pdbx_description
1 polymer ?
#
loop_
_entity_poly.entity_id
_entity_poly.type
_entity_poly.pdbx_seq_one_letter_code
_entity_poly.pdbx_strand_id
1 'polypeptide(L)'
;MAEQELREIEDSPLEENWEERTLSLLHDSKIDNDFSTAKVGKRGSRKHSVKWMMKRPMALPRVILELQDEHLRESALRCISNFLLEKRDVDPENYLRTGHMLYFSCSTMTLLLQEVQTFLRLMADDFLTIRSCKRLINVLTLFQCIAANDETRLKFVECKKLIAASSIPNFLMPLILFKTSVELFENVRAVALSVLGILCQAGESEIVHWALRNNVVEMSQAVLEIGNELSKVVGMHIIESILKDSTGISCICSSSNTCLLYRLTRTLDHLISLLAFDPEFSPRLLFHAVRCCVLLCSRARGLNAVRKNLSRHLLCGTFENETEKFPIIKSLVEQLLLFVGGTEDHRLLSLPDDTVFHQP
;
A
#
# COMPACT_ATOMS: atom_id res chain seq x y z
N MET A 1 -29.82 16.76 27.06
CA MET A 1 -29.36 15.36 27.25
C MET A 1 -28.89 14.72 25.95
N ALA A 2 -29.57 14.89 24.81
CA ALA A 2 -29.09 14.37 23.51
C ALA A 2 -27.86 15.13 22.93
N GLU A 3 -27.63 16.39 23.31
CA GLU A 3 -26.49 17.18 22.80
C GLU A 3 -25.19 16.98 23.59
N GLN A 4 -25.26 16.32 24.75
CA GLN A 4 -24.09 16.08 25.60
C GLN A 4 -23.39 14.76 25.26
N GLU A 5 -24.15 13.75 24.81
CA GLU A 5 -23.59 12.48 24.29
C GLU A 5 -22.91 12.64 22.91
N LEU A 6 -23.20 13.71 22.17
CA LEU A 6 -22.55 14.03 20.89
C LEU A 6 -21.18 14.72 21.06
N ARG A 7 -20.93 15.36 22.22
CA ARG A 7 -19.65 16.05 22.51
C ARG A 7 -18.62 15.14 23.18
N GLU A 8 -19.04 14.05 23.83
CA GLU A 8 -18.13 13.08 24.46
C GLU A 8 -17.54 12.06 23.47
N ILE A 9 -17.87 12.13 22.18
CA ILE A 9 -17.35 11.25 21.12
C ILE A 9 -16.25 11.94 20.27
N GLU A 10 -15.98 13.23 20.49
CA GLU A 10 -14.94 13.96 19.76
C GLU A 10 -13.51 13.64 20.26
N ASP A 11 -13.35 13.15 21.49
CA ASP A 11 -12.05 12.89 22.13
C ASP A 11 -11.83 11.41 22.46
N SER A 12 -11.96 10.53 21.46
CA SER A 12 -11.25 9.25 21.55
C SER A 12 -9.79 9.52 21.19
N PRO A 13 -8.80 9.27 22.08
CA PRO A 13 -7.38 9.26 21.74
C PRO A 13 -7.07 7.98 20.95
N LEU A 14 -7.71 7.88 19.80
CA LEU A 14 -7.27 7.11 18.67
C LEU A 14 -6.17 7.96 18.01
N GLU A 15 -5.05 8.14 18.72
CA GLU A 15 -3.75 8.31 18.06
C GLU A 15 -3.51 6.98 17.33
N GLU A 16 -4.17 6.87 16.18
CA GLU A 16 -4.17 5.71 15.33
C GLU A 16 -2.77 5.55 14.81
N ASN A 17 -2.15 4.43 15.15
CA ASN A 17 -0.93 3.98 14.52
C ASN A 17 -1.23 3.58 13.06
N TRP A 18 -1.58 4.58 12.24
CA TRP A 18 -1.90 4.45 10.82
C TRP A 18 -0.73 3.83 10.05
N GLU A 19 0.49 4.07 10.50
CA GLU A 19 1.70 3.44 10.02
C GLU A 19 1.64 1.91 10.16
N GLU A 20 1.48 1.40 11.39
CA GLU A 20 1.42 -0.05 11.64
C GLU A 20 0.20 -0.68 10.96
N ARG A 21 -0.95 0.00 10.95
CA ARG A 21 -2.17 -0.47 10.25
C ARG A 21 -1.98 -0.56 8.74
N THR A 22 -1.34 0.42 8.13
CA THR A 22 -1.13 0.45 6.67
C THR A 22 -0.07 -0.56 6.26
N LEU A 23 1.03 -0.64 7.02
CA LEU A 23 2.13 -1.56 6.70
C LEU A 23 1.76 -3.02 6.89
N SER A 24 0.96 -3.35 7.92
CA SER A 24 0.47 -4.73 8.12
C SER A 24 -0.42 -5.27 6.99
N LEU A 25 -0.95 -4.39 6.12
CA LEU A 25 -1.70 -4.82 4.92
C LEU A 25 -0.79 -5.25 3.77
N LEU A 26 0.47 -4.82 3.80
CA LEU A 26 1.43 -5.04 2.73
C LEU A 26 2.34 -6.20 3.15
N HIS A 27 2.07 -7.41 2.66
CA HIS A 27 2.84 -8.59 3.03
C HIS A 27 4.21 -8.57 2.33
N ASP A 28 5.29 -8.58 3.12
CA ASP A 28 6.54 -9.23 2.74
C ASP A 28 7.00 -10.19 3.87
N SER A 29 6.88 -11.49 3.59
CA SER A 29 6.84 -12.63 4.53
C SER A 29 8.11 -12.93 5.34
N LYS A 30 9.08 -12.02 5.39
CA LYS A 30 10.30 -12.19 6.21
C LYS A 30 10.71 -10.91 6.91
N ILE A 31 10.47 -9.78 6.25
CA ILE A 31 10.93 -8.50 6.76
C ILE A 31 10.03 -7.94 7.86
N ASP A 32 8.72 -8.16 7.78
CA ASP A 32 7.81 -7.69 8.82
C ASP A 32 7.99 -8.44 10.13
N ASN A 33 8.47 -9.70 10.08
CA ASN A 33 8.87 -10.46 11.26
C ASN A 33 10.17 -9.89 11.87
N ASP A 34 11.16 -9.57 11.06
CA ASP A 34 12.42 -8.95 11.51
C ASP A 34 12.20 -7.52 12.06
N PHE A 35 11.31 -6.73 11.45
CA PHE A 35 10.93 -5.41 11.96
C PHE A 35 10.10 -5.48 13.25
N SER A 36 9.19 -6.44 13.34
CA SER A 36 8.37 -6.66 14.55
C SER A 36 9.24 -7.10 15.73
N THR A 37 10.23 -7.96 15.50
CA THR A 37 11.16 -8.44 16.54
C THR A 37 12.16 -7.35 16.98
N ALA A 38 12.65 -6.52 16.06
CA ALA A 38 13.52 -5.38 16.38
C ALA A 38 12.84 -4.28 17.23
N LYS A 39 11.50 -4.11 17.12
CA LYS A 39 10.72 -3.15 17.93
C LYS A 39 10.36 -3.65 19.35
N VAL A 40 10.62 -4.91 19.72
CA VAL A 40 10.28 -5.47 21.03
C VAL A 40 10.95 -4.74 22.21
N GLY A 41 11.99 -3.94 21.97
CA GLY A 41 12.63 -3.11 22.99
C GLY A 41 11.83 -1.88 23.46
N LYS A 42 10.78 -1.43 22.77
CA LYS A 42 10.00 -0.24 23.15
C LYS A 42 8.54 -0.34 22.72
N ARG A 43 7.68 -0.90 23.58
CA ARG A 43 6.30 -0.48 23.94
C ARG A 43 5.43 -1.68 24.30
N GLY A 44 5.00 -1.72 25.57
CA GLY A 44 3.79 -2.44 25.96
C GLY A 44 2.57 -1.68 25.46
N SER A 45 2.05 -2.05 24.28
CA SER A 45 0.76 -1.53 23.83
C SER A 45 -0.35 -2.30 24.54
N ARG A 46 -1.01 -1.66 25.51
CA ARG A 46 -2.27 -2.18 26.07
C ARG A 46 -3.31 -2.12 24.96
N LYS A 47 -3.60 -3.25 24.33
CA LYS A 47 -4.78 -3.44 23.47
C LYS A 47 -6.03 -3.19 24.32
N HIS A 48 -6.50 -1.96 24.35
CA HIS A 48 -7.84 -1.65 24.83
C HIS A 48 -8.84 -2.16 23.77
N SER A 49 -9.24 -3.42 23.93
CA SER A 49 -10.41 -3.98 23.26
C SER A 49 -11.59 -3.08 23.58
N VAL A 50 -12.26 -2.57 22.54
CA VAL A 50 -13.52 -1.82 22.63
C VAL A 50 -14.61 -2.82 23.04
N LYS A 51 -14.57 -3.19 24.32
CA LYS A 51 -15.31 -4.30 24.94
C LYS A 51 -16.84 -4.11 24.91
N TRP A 52 -17.33 -2.91 24.57
CA TRP A 52 -18.76 -2.61 24.49
C TRP A 52 -19.39 -2.97 23.15
N MET A 53 -18.63 -3.03 22.04
CA MET A 53 -19.13 -3.48 20.72
C MET A 53 -19.29 -5.01 20.59
N MET A 54 -18.83 -5.76 21.60
CA MET A 54 -18.78 -7.24 21.59
C MET A 54 -20.04 -7.93 22.11
N LYS A 55 -21.05 -7.21 22.62
CA LYS A 55 -22.23 -7.84 23.24
C LYS A 55 -23.34 -8.25 22.27
N ARG A 56 -23.31 -7.76 21.03
CA ARG A 56 -24.09 -8.33 19.93
C ARG A 56 -23.25 -8.20 18.66
N PRO A 57 -22.98 -9.29 17.92
CA PRO A 57 -22.70 -9.18 16.49
C PRO A 57 -23.95 -8.57 15.86
N MET A 58 -24.06 -7.24 15.88
CA MET A 58 -25.09 -6.53 15.12
C MET A 58 -24.92 -7.01 13.69
N ALA A 59 -25.99 -7.56 13.13
CA ALA A 59 -25.95 -8.24 11.84
C ALA A 59 -25.20 -7.35 10.84
N LEU A 60 -23.93 -7.68 10.53
CA LEU A 60 -23.12 -6.96 9.55
C LEU A 60 -23.89 -6.68 8.25
N PRO A 61 -24.73 -7.61 7.72
CA PRO A 61 -25.62 -7.29 6.60
C PRO A 61 -26.50 -6.06 6.84
N ARG A 62 -27.06 -5.89 8.04
CA ARG A 62 -27.90 -4.74 8.41
C ARG A 62 -27.12 -3.43 8.40
N VAL A 63 -25.91 -3.41 8.96
CA VAL A 63 -25.07 -2.20 8.94
C VAL A 63 -24.63 -1.85 7.51
N ILE A 64 -24.38 -2.86 6.66
CA ILE A 64 -24.12 -2.63 5.23
C ILE A 64 -25.36 -2.01 4.54
N LEU A 65 -26.57 -2.47 4.87
CA LEU A 65 -27.81 -1.88 4.34
C LEU A 65 -28.02 -0.44 4.84
N GLU A 66 -27.60 -0.11 6.07
CA GLU A 66 -27.66 1.25 6.63
C GLU A 66 -26.82 2.26 5.84
N LEU A 67 -25.85 1.83 5.02
CA LEU A 67 -25.11 2.72 4.09
C LEU A 67 -26.04 3.42 3.07
N GLN A 68 -27.18 2.80 2.77
CA GLN A 68 -28.16 3.36 1.83
C GLN A 68 -28.89 4.58 2.41
N ASP A 69 -29.04 4.65 3.73
CA ASP A 69 -29.65 5.79 4.42
C ASP A 69 -28.60 6.89 4.62
N GLU A 70 -28.85 8.09 4.07
CA GLU A 70 -27.94 9.22 4.15
C GLU A 70 -27.63 9.65 5.59
N HIS A 71 -28.61 9.55 6.50
CA HIS A 71 -28.44 9.96 7.90
C HIS A 71 -27.63 8.93 8.71
N LEU A 72 -27.65 7.65 8.30
CA LEU A 72 -26.92 6.57 8.96
C LEU A 72 -25.59 6.24 8.27
N ARG A 73 -25.37 6.73 7.05
CA ARG A 73 -24.22 6.35 6.24
C ARG A 73 -22.88 6.58 6.93
N GLU A 74 -22.69 7.74 7.57
CA GLU A 74 -21.41 8.05 8.22
C GLU A 74 -21.13 7.16 9.43
N SER A 75 -22.16 6.89 10.24
CA SER A 75 -22.01 5.99 11.38
C SER A 75 -21.79 4.56 10.93
N ALA A 76 -22.50 4.09 9.89
CA ALA A 76 -22.33 2.78 9.28
C ALA A 76 -20.92 2.61 8.69
N LEU A 77 -20.41 3.58 7.92
CA LEU A 77 -19.04 3.57 7.39
C LEU A 77 -18.01 3.42 8.51
N ARG A 78 -18.14 4.20 9.58
CA ARG A 78 -17.24 4.13 10.74
C ARG A 78 -17.34 2.79 11.47
N CYS A 79 -18.55 2.26 11.66
CA CYS A 79 -18.77 0.96 12.31
C CYS A 79 -18.14 -0.19 11.51
N ILE A 80 -18.36 -0.23 10.20
CA ILE A 80 -17.79 -1.27 9.32
C ILE A 80 -16.27 -1.13 9.28
N SER A 81 -15.74 0.10 9.11
CA SER A 81 -14.30 0.36 9.11
C SER A 81 -13.62 -0.14 10.40
N ASN A 82 -14.18 0.19 11.57
CA ASN A 82 -13.66 -0.28 12.86
C ASN A 82 -13.70 -1.82 12.99
N PHE A 83 -14.80 -2.44 12.54
CA PHE A 83 -14.90 -3.90 12.51
C PHE A 83 -13.83 -4.53 11.62
N LEU A 84 -13.60 -3.98 10.42
CA LEU A 84 -12.58 -4.46 9.49
C LEU A 84 -11.18 -4.36 10.08
N LEU A 85 -10.85 -3.24 10.72
CA LEU A 85 -9.55 -3.02 11.36
C LEU A 85 -9.28 -4.01 12.51
N GLU A 86 -10.32 -4.39 13.26
CA GLU A 86 -10.18 -5.39 14.32
C GLU A 86 -10.05 -6.81 13.76
N LYS A 87 -10.88 -7.14 12.76
CA LYS A 87 -11.01 -8.51 12.25
C LYS A 87 -9.88 -8.93 11.34
N ARG A 88 -9.20 -8.00 10.68
CA ARG A 88 -8.10 -8.31 9.76
C ARG A 88 -7.07 -9.30 10.33
N ASP A 89 -6.57 -9.04 11.54
CA ASP A 89 -5.49 -9.84 12.13
C ASP A 89 -6.01 -10.96 13.04
N VAL A 90 -7.22 -10.79 13.60
CA VAL A 90 -7.82 -11.70 14.58
C VAL A 90 -8.66 -12.78 13.91
N ASP A 91 -9.27 -12.47 12.77
CA ASP A 91 -10.28 -13.27 12.09
C ASP A 91 -10.29 -12.95 10.58
N PRO A 92 -9.24 -13.35 9.84
CA PRO A 92 -9.08 -13.01 8.42
C PRO A 92 -10.23 -13.52 7.55
N GLU A 93 -10.84 -14.65 7.92
CA GLU A 93 -11.99 -15.20 7.19
C GLU A 93 -13.18 -14.23 7.23
N ASN A 94 -13.55 -13.70 8.40
CA ASN A 94 -14.62 -12.70 8.48
C ASN A 94 -14.23 -11.37 7.83
N TYR A 95 -12.96 -10.99 7.85
CA TYR A 95 -12.48 -9.84 7.09
C TYR A 95 -12.77 -10.04 5.59
N LEU A 96 -12.32 -11.15 4.99
CA LEU A 96 -12.54 -11.43 3.57
C LEU A 96 -14.02 -11.61 3.24
N ARG A 97 -14.80 -12.28 4.09
CA ARG A 97 -16.25 -12.43 3.93
C ARG A 97 -16.96 -11.08 3.88
N THR A 98 -16.52 -10.12 4.69
CA THR A 98 -17.08 -8.77 4.69
C THR A 98 -16.81 -8.06 3.37
N GLY A 99 -15.61 -8.21 2.79
CA GLY A 99 -15.28 -7.68 1.46
C GLY A 99 -16.21 -8.20 0.37
N HIS A 100 -16.47 -9.51 0.38
CA HIS A 100 -17.46 -10.13 -0.51
C HIS A 100 -18.86 -9.53 -0.31
N MET A 101 -19.33 -9.43 0.94
CA MET A 101 -20.65 -8.87 1.25
C MET A 101 -20.78 -7.41 0.83
N LEU A 102 -19.76 -6.58 1.04
CA LEU A 102 -19.74 -5.18 0.62
C LEU A 102 -19.85 -5.05 -0.89
N TYR A 103 -19.11 -5.87 -1.64
CA TYR A 103 -19.11 -5.79 -3.10
C TYR A 103 -20.45 -6.23 -3.72
N PHE A 104 -21.03 -7.32 -3.22
CA PHE A 104 -22.27 -7.89 -3.77
C PHE A 104 -23.56 -7.35 -3.16
N SER A 105 -23.46 -6.53 -2.11
CA SER A 105 -24.60 -5.81 -1.57
C SER A 105 -25.11 -4.76 -2.56
N CYS A 106 -26.43 -4.66 -2.68
CA CYS A 106 -27.08 -3.77 -3.63
C CYS A 106 -26.66 -2.31 -3.41
N SER A 107 -26.22 -1.66 -4.50
CA SER A 107 -25.81 -0.25 -4.56
C SER A 107 -24.62 0.15 -3.69
N THR A 108 -24.03 -0.76 -2.90
CA THR A 108 -22.93 -0.43 -1.98
C THR A 108 -21.72 0.11 -2.73
N MET A 109 -21.28 -0.53 -3.82
CA MET A 109 -20.14 -0.04 -4.62
C MET A 109 -20.38 1.35 -5.22
N THR A 110 -21.60 1.61 -5.71
CA THR A 110 -21.99 2.93 -6.25
C THR A 110 -21.97 4.01 -5.17
N LEU A 111 -22.46 3.70 -3.97
CA LEU A 111 -22.45 4.61 -2.83
C LEU A 111 -21.03 4.92 -2.36
N LEU A 112 -20.17 3.91 -2.23
CA LEU A 112 -18.77 4.12 -1.86
C LEU A 112 -18.04 4.97 -2.90
N LEU A 113 -18.30 4.76 -4.19
CA LEU A 113 -17.75 5.60 -5.25
C LEU A 113 -18.28 7.04 -5.21
N GLN A 114 -19.56 7.23 -4.87
CA GLN A 114 -20.15 8.55 -4.67
C GLN A 114 -19.48 9.31 -3.51
N GLU A 115 -19.14 8.63 -2.41
CA GLU A 115 -18.39 9.23 -1.30
C GLU A 115 -16.99 9.72 -1.76
N VAL A 116 -16.28 8.92 -2.57
CA VAL A 116 -15.01 9.34 -3.16
C VAL A 116 -15.19 10.56 -4.08
N GLN A 117 -16.16 10.53 -4.99
CA GLN A 117 -16.41 11.65 -5.91
C GLN A 117 -16.81 12.93 -5.17
N THR A 118 -17.56 12.81 -4.07
CA THR A 118 -17.92 13.95 -3.24
C THR A 118 -16.68 14.55 -2.58
N PHE A 119 -15.77 13.71 -2.07
CA PHE A 119 -14.51 14.19 -1.53
C PHE A 119 -13.62 14.84 -2.60
N LEU A 120 -13.57 14.28 -3.81
CA LEU A 120 -12.83 14.87 -4.94
C LEU A 120 -13.33 16.30 -5.27
N ARG A 121 -14.63 16.57 -5.14
CA ARG A 121 -15.16 17.95 -5.27
C ARG A 121 -14.66 18.86 -4.15
N LEU A 122 -14.67 18.40 -2.90
CA LEU A 122 -14.14 19.17 -1.77
C LEU A 122 -12.65 19.50 -1.94
N MET A 123 -11.87 18.60 -2.54
CA MET A 123 -10.48 18.88 -2.89
C MET A 123 -10.35 19.96 -3.95
N ALA A 124 -11.18 19.92 -4.99
CA ALA A 124 -11.17 20.91 -6.06
C ALA A 124 -11.54 22.32 -5.55
N ASP A 125 -12.44 22.38 -4.57
CA ASP A 125 -12.92 23.62 -3.97
C ASP A 125 -12.09 24.08 -2.74
N ASP A 126 -11.03 23.34 -2.37
CA ASP A 126 -10.18 23.59 -1.19
C ASP A 126 -10.94 23.66 0.17
N PHE A 127 -12.04 22.90 0.29
CA PHE A 127 -12.87 22.82 1.50
C PHE A 127 -12.64 21.55 2.33
N LEU A 128 -11.38 21.12 2.43
CA LEU A 128 -11.02 19.92 3.18
C LEU A 128 -11.12 20.13 4.69
N THR A 129 -11.87 19.25 5.36
CA THR A 129 -12.01 19.23 6.82
C THR A 129 -11.50 17.92 7.40
N ILE A 130 -11.08 17.93 8.67
CA ILE A 130 -10.68 16.72 9.41
C ILE A 130 -11.77 15.63 9.33
N ARG A 131 -13.04 16.02 9.50
CA ARG A 131 -14.18 15.11 9.40
C ARG A 131 -14.28 14.47 8.02
N SER A 132 -14.17 15.28 6.95
CA SER A 132 -14.22 14.75 5.58
C SER A 132 -13.09 13.76 5.29
N CYS A 133 -11.87 14.02 5.78
CA CYS A 133 -10.73 13.11 5.65
C CYS A 133 -10.98 11.78 6.39
N LYS A 134 -11.42 11.83 7.65
CA LYS A 134 -11.75 10.61 8.44
C LYS A 134 -12.87 9.80 7.78
N ARG A 135 -13.90 10.47 7.26
CA ARG A 135 -15.00 9.81 6.54
C ARG A 135 -14.50 9.11 5.28
N LEU A 136 -13.64 9.75 4.48
CA LEU A 136 -13.04 9.14 3.31
C LEU A 136 -12.14 7.95 3.70
N ILE A 137 -11.34 8.06 4.76
CA ILE A 137 -10.48 6.96 5.23
C ILE A 137 -11.31 5.71 5.58
N ASN A 138 -12.51 5.88 6.17
CA ASN A 138 -13.42 4.76 6.39
C ASN A 138 -13.83 4.09 5.06
N VAL A 139 -14.18 4.89 4.04
CA VAL A 139 -14.51 4.37 2.69
C VAL A 139 -13.32 3.61 2.09
N LEU A 140 -12.12 4.16 2.19
CA LEU A 140 -10.90 3.52 1.67
C LEU A 140 -10.59 2.22 2.43
N THR A 141 -10.88 2.14 3.72
CA THR A 141 -10.73 0.90 4.52
C THR A 141 -11.66 -0.20 4.02
N LEU A 142 -12.89 0.14 3.63
CA LEU A 142 -13.81 -0.80 2.99
C LEU A 142 -13.27 -1.25 1.61
N PHE A 143 -12.65 -0.34 0.83
CA PHE A 143 -12.00 -0.70 -0.43
C PHE A 143 -10.78 -1.61 -0.25
N GLN A 144 -9.98 -1.44 0.81
CA GLN A 144 -8.88 -2.37 1.13
C GLN A 144 -9.40 -3.79 1.30
N CYS A 145 -10.51 -3.95 2.03
CA CYS A 145 -11.14 -5.25 2.28
C CYS A 145 -11.71 -5.89 0.99
N ILE A 146 -12.34 -5.08 0.13
CA ILE A 146 -12.82 -5.53 -1.18
C ILE A 146 -11.66 -5.92 -2.10
N ALA A 147 -10.56 -5.16 -2.08
CA ALA A 147 -9.35 -5.45 -2.86
C ALA A 147 -8.63 -6.71 -2.38
N ALA A 148 -8.67 -7.00 -1.08
CA ALA A 148 -8.02 -8.17 -0.49
C ALA A 148 -8.76 -9.49 -0.78
N ASN A 149 -10.06 -9.46 -1.08
CA ASN A 149 -10.85 -10.66 -1.32
C ASN A 149 -10.72 -11.16 -2.77
N ASP A 150 -10.33 -12.43 -2.93
CA ASP A 150 -10.06 -13.07 -4.24
C ASP A 150 -11.24 -13.06 -5.21
N GLU A 151 -12.48 -13.17 -4.70
CA GLU A 151 -13.67 -13.23 -5.54
C GLU A 151 -14.13 -11.85 -6.04
N THR A 152 -13.69 -10.78 -5.38
CA THR A 152 -14.07 -9.39 -5.70
C THR A 152 -12.94 -8.58 -6.31
N ARG A 153 -11.67 -8.92 -6.02
CA ARG A 153 -10.48 -8.17 -6.42
C ARG A 153 -10.42 -7.87 -7.92
N LEU A 154 -10.49 -8.89 -8.78
CA LEU A 154 -10.51 -8.67 -10.23
C LEU A 154 -11.74 -7.85 -10.67
N LYS A 155 -12.91 -8.08 -10.07
CA LYS A 155 -14.14 -7.35 -10.41
C LYS A 155 -14.08 -5.88 -10.00
N PHE A 156 -13.33 -5.56 -8.95
CA PHE A 156 -13.06 -4.19 -8.50
C PHE A 156 -12.22 -3.42 -9.51
N VAL A 157 -11.27 -4.11 -10.17
CA VAL A 157 -10.44 -3.57 -11.26
C VAL A 157 -11.19 -3.57 -12.60
N GLU A 158 -11.73 -4.70 -13.02
CA GLU A 158 -12.34 -4.92 -14.33
C GLU A 158 -13.80 -4.45 -14.42
N CYS A 159 -14.18 -3.36 -13.78
CA CYS A 159 -15.57 -2.90 -13.73
C CYS A 159 -16.08 -2.36 -15.10
N LYS A 160 -16.08 -3.21 -16.13
CA LYS A 160 -16.38 -2.96 -17.55
C LYS A 160 -17.83 -2.53 -17.79
N LYS A 161 -18.71 -2.74 -16.81
CA LYS A 161 -20.16 -2.51 -16.95
C LYS A 161 -20.69 -1.23 -16.31
N LEU A 162 -19.97 -0.61 -15.37
CA LEU A 162 -20.50 0.55 -14.62
C LEU A 162 -20.10 1.90 -15.21
N ILE A 163 -18.91 2.01 -15.82
CA ILE A 163 -18.44 3.23 -16.50
C ILE A 163 -17.52 2.77 -17.64
N ALA A 164 -17.86 3.07 -18.89
CA ALA A 164 -17.23 2.53 -20.11
C ALA A 164 -15.71 2.79 -20.29
N ALA A 165 -15.03 3.43 -19.33
CA ALA A 165 -13.61 3.77 -19.44
C ALA A 165 -12.78 3.74 -18.14
N SER A 166 -13.37 3.51 -16.95
CA SER A 166 -12.64 3.67 -15.68
C SER A 166 -12.93 2.57 -14.66
N SER A 167 -11.86 1.91 -14.22
CA SER A 167 -11.86 1.01 -13.06
C SER A 167 -12.03 1.79 -11.76
N ILE A 168 -12.64 1.20 -10.73
CA ILE A 168 -12.88 1.90 -9.45
C ILE A 168 -11.57 2.43 -8.82
N PRO A 169 -10.44 1.70 -8.82
CA PRO A 169 -9.19 2.21 -8.27
C PRO A 169 -8.64 3.46 -8.97
N ASN A 170 -9.04 3.76 -10.22
CA ASN A 170 -8.56 4.95 -10.92
C ASN A 170 -9.06 6.25 -10.28
N PHE A 171 -10.20 6.21 -9.57
CA PHE A 171 -10.72 7.35 -8.82
C PHE A 171 -9.85 7.72 -7.61
N LEU A 172 -8.91 6.84 -7.21
CA LEU A 172 -8.00 7.09 -6.10
C LEU A 172 -6.75 7.87 -6.55
N MET A 173 -6.40 7.89 -7.83
CA MET A 173 -5.18 8.55 -8.32
C MET A 173 -5.14 10.05 -8.00
N PRO A 174 -6.24 10.82 -8.18
CA PRO A 174 -6.23 12.23 -7.80
C PRO A 174 -6.05 12.43 -6.29
N LEU A 175 -6.57 11.53 -5.45
CA LEU A 175 -6.34 11.58 -3.99
C LEU A 175 -4.85 11.44 -3.67
N ILE A 176 -4.18 10.48 -4.33
CA ILE A 176 -2.80 10.13 -4.03
C ILE A 176 -1.83 11.24 -4.46
N LEU A 177 -2.08 11.83 -5.63
CA LEU A 177 -1.21 12.85 -6.22
C LEU A 177 -1.49 14.27 -5.72
N PHE A 178 -2.53 14.45 -4.89
CA PHE A 178 -2.88 15.78 -4.38
C PHE A 178 -1.88 16.29 -3.35
N LYS A 179 -1.52 17.56 -3.50
CA LYS A 179 -0.63 18.29 -2.58
C LYS A 179 -1.48 19.23 -1.74
N THR A 180 -1.34 19.14 -0.43
CA THR A 180 -2.02 20.00 0.54
C THR A 180 -1.17 20.16 1.79
N SER A 181 -1.40 21.24 2.53
CA SER A 181 -0.80 21.50 3.84
C SER A 181 -1.54 20.82 4.99
N VAL A 182 -2.71 20.21 4.74
CA VAL A 182 -3.49 19.51 5.76
C VAL A 182 -2.77 18.22 6.15
N GLU A 183 -2.17 18.19 7.35
CA GLU A 183 -1.37 17.06 7.84
C GLU A 183 -2.13 15.72 7.83
N LEU A 184 -3.41 15.72 8.22
CA LEU A 184 -4.24 14.51 8.22
C LEU A 184 -4.45 13.91 6.82
N PHE A 185 -4.25 14.71 5.75
CA PHE A 185 -4.36 14.22 4.38
C PHE A 185 -3.28 13.18 4.05
N GLU A 186 -2.13 13.19 4.74
CA GLU A 186 -1.12 12.14 4.60
C GLU A 186 -1.69 10.74 4.89
N ASN A 187 -2.62 10.63 5.86
CA ASN A 187 -3.29 9.38 6.16
C ASN A 187 -4.27 8.98 5.03
N VAL A 188 -4.99 9.94 4.44
CA VAL A 188 -5.81 9.69 3.25
C VAL A 188 -4.94 9.13 2.13
N ARG A 189 -3.78 9.75 1.87
CA ARG A 189 -2.84 9.30 0.85
C ARG A 189 -2.34 7.89 1.12
N ALA A 190 -1.87 7.61 2.34
CA ALA A 190 -1.34 6.31 2.72
C ALA A 190 -2.39 5.18 2.61
N VAL A 191 -3.63 5.44 3.06
CA VAL A 191 -4.74 4.46 2.99
C VAL A 191 -5.20 4.25 1.54
N ALA A 192 -5.23 5.30 0.72
CA ALA A 192 -5.54 5.18 -0.71
C ALA A 192 -4.45 4.39 -1.46
N LEU A 193 -3.19 4.66 -1.16
CA LEU A 193 -2.04 3.91 -1.69
C LEU A 193 -2.10 2.43 -1.31
N SER A 194 -2.47 2.08 -0.08
CA SER A 194 -2.52 0.68 0.32
C SER A 194 -3.66 -0.10 -0.32
N VAL A 195 -4.75 0.54 -0.77
CA VAL A 195 -5.72 -0.11 -1.68
C VAL A 195 -5.00 -0.61 -2.93
N LEU A 196 -4.16 0.24 -3.54
CA LEU A 196 -3.38 -0.14 -4.74
C LEU A 196 -2.28 -1.15 -4.43
N GLY A 197 -1.65 -1.02 -3.24
CA GLY A 197 -0.66 -1.97 -2.74
C GLY A 197 -1.22 -3.39 -2.60
N ILE A 198 -2.38 -3.52 -1.95
CA ILE A 198 -3.09 -4.81 -1.80
C ILE A 198 -3.41 -5.42 -3.16
N LEU A 199 -3.88 -4.61 -4.12
CA LEU A 199 -4.15 -5.07 -5.48
C LEU A 199 -2.89 -5.64 -6.15
N CYS A 200 -1.80 -4.87 -6.19
CA CYS A 200 -0.57 -5.28 -6.88
C CYS A 200 0.11 -6.47 -6.20
N GLN A 201 0.02 -6.56 -4.87
CA GLN A 201 0.60 -7.63 -4.08
C GLN A 201 -0.02 -9.00 -4.36
N ALA A 202 -1.27 -9.07 -4.80
CA ALA A 202 -1.93 -10.34 -5.12
C ALA A 202 -1.22 -11.12 -6.24
N GLY A 203 -0.36 -10.47 -7.03
CA GLY A 203 0.45 -11.13 -8.04
C GLY A 203 -0.33 -11.61 -9.28
N GLU A 204 -1.59 -11.20 -9.42
CA GLU A 204 -2.41 -11.52 -10.59
C GLU A 204 -1.98 -10.67 -11.79
N SER A 205 -1.64 -11.32 -12.91
CA SER A 205 -1.13 -10.65 -14.10
C SER A 205 -2.11 -9.63 -14.68
N GLU A 206 -3.42 -9.84 -14.56
CA GLU A 206 -4.46 -8.90 -14.98
C GLU A 206 -4.41 -7.59 -14.19
N ILE A 207 -4.13 -7.66 -12.88
CA ILE A 207 -3.97 -6.48 -12.03
C ILE A 207 -2.68 -5.75 -12.39
N VAL A 208 -1.58 -6.48 -12.60
CA VAL A 208 -0.32 -5.88 -13.03
C VAL A 208 -0.47 -5.20 -14.39
N HIS A 209 -1.18 -5.81 -15.33
CA HIS A 209 -1.49 -5.21 -16.63
C HIS A 209 -2.34 -3.94 -16.48
N TRP A 210 -3.34 -3.97 -15.61
CA TRP A 210 -4.11 -2.78 -15.26
C TRP A 210 -3.22 -1.68 -14.66
N ALA A 211 -2.31 -2.01 -13.74
CA ALA A 211 -1.44 -1.06 -13.07
C ALA A 211 -0.50 -0.37 -14.07
N LEU A 212 0.10 -1.13 -14.98
CA LEU A 212 0.93 -0.62 -16.08
C LEU A 212 0.14 0.31 -17.00
N ARG A 213 -1.09 -0.05 -17.38
CA ARG A 213 -1.93 0.75 -18.29
C ARG A 213 -2.38 2.08 -17.67
N ASN A 214 -2.49 2.15 -16.36
CA ASN A 214 -3.01 3.32 -15.63
C ASN A 214 -1.91 4.14 -14.94
N ASN A 215 -0.65 4.01 -15.39
CA ASN A 215 0.50 4.77 -14.90
C ASN A 215 0.70 4.66 -13.38
N VAL A 216 0.42 3.49 -12.80
CA VAL A 216 0.59 3.26 -11.36
C VAL A 216 2.06 3.36 -10.96
N VAL A 217 2.98 2.93 -11.83
CA VAL A 217 4.44 3.04 -11.57
C VAL A 217 4.86 4.51 -11.45
N GLU A 218 4.45 5.34 -12.40
CA GLU A 218 4.75 6.78 -12.42
C GLU A 218 4.12 7.50 -11.22
N MET A 219 2.90 7.12 -10.86
CA MET A 219 2.22 7.63 -9.66
C MET A 219 3.02 7.27 -8.40
N SER A 220 3.41 6.00 -8.25
CA SER A 220 4.21 5.55 -7.11
C SER A 220 5.56 6.27 -7.04
N GLN A 221 6.20 6.56 -8.17
CA GLN A 221 7.42 7.39 -8.19
C GLN A 221 7.16 8.82 -7.71
N ALA A 222 6.06 9.45 -8.12
CA ALA A 222 5.70 10.79 -7.69
C ALA A 222 5.47 10.85 -6.17
N VAL A 223 4.89 9.79 -5.58
CA VAL A 223 4.73 9.66 -4.12
C VAL A 223 6.06 9.66 -3.37
N LEU A 224 7.13 9.11 -3.95
CA LEU A 224 8.46 9.12 -3.33
C LEU A 224 9.01 10.55 -3.12
N GLU A 225 8.56 11.49 -3.94
CA GLU A 225 8.94 12.91 -3.85
C GLU A 225 8.03 13.70 -2.92
N ILE A 226 6.72 13.42 -2.91
CA ILE A 226 5.72 14.29 -2.25
C ILE A 226 5.17 13.75 -0.93
N GLY A 227 5.25 12.44 -0.69
CA GLY A 227 4.61 11.80 0.46
C GLY A 227 5.47 11.77 1.72
N ASN A 228 4.82 11.58 2.87
CA ASN A 228 5.52 11.21 4.10
C ASN A 228 6.17 9.83 4.01
N GLU A 229 6.99 9.47 5.00
CA GLU A 229 7.72 8.20 5.04
C GLU A 229 6.82 6.98 4.79
N LEU A 230 5.66 6.90 5.46
CA LEU A 230 4.71 5.81 5.27
C LEU A 230 4.26 5.69 3.81
N SER A 231 3.84 6.80 3.20
CA SER A 231 3.43 6.83 1.80
C SER A 231 4.56 6.39 0.86
N LYS A 232 5.81 6.76 1.17
CA LYS A 232 6.98 6.31 0.41
C LYS A 232 7.18 4.79 0.51
N VAL A 233 7.02 4.22 1.70
CA VAL A 233 7.13 2.76 1.90
C VAL A 233 6.08 2.03 1.08
N VAL A 234 4.82 2.47 1.14
CA VAL A 234 3.74 1.87 0.33
C VAL A 234 3.98 2.06 -1.17
N GLY A 235 4.44 3.24 -1.60
CA GLY A 235 4.78 3.52 -2.99
C GLY A 235 5.88 2.60 -3.52
N MET A 236 6.92 2.37 -2.72
CA MET A 236 7.98 1.42 -3.01
C MET A 236 7.48 -0.02 -3.08
N HIS A 237 6.61 -0.44 -2.16
CA HIS A 237 5.98 -1.77 -2.18
C HIS A 237 5.17 -2.03 -3.44
N ILE A 238 4.43 -1.03 -3.94
CA ILE A 238 3.68 -1.13 -5.20
C ILE A 238 4.65 -1.36 -6.38
N ILE A 239 5.73 -0.58 -6.46
CA ILE A 239 6.75 -0.72 -7.51
C ILE A 239 7.38 -2.12 -7.44
N GLU A 240 7.75 -2.57 -6.24
CA GLU A 240 8.31 -3.90 -6.04
C GLU A 240 7.33 -5.00 -6.49
N SER A 241 6.06 -4.90 -6.11
CA SER A 241 5.02 -5.88 -6.47
C SER A 241 4.86 -6.00 -7.98
N ILE A 242 4.89 -4.87 -8.71
CA ILE A 242 4.87 -4.85 -10.17
C ILE A 242 6.15 -5.47 -10.77
N LEU A 243 7.32 -5.22 -10.16
CA LEU A 243 8.60 -5.79 -10.63
C LEU A 243 8.77 -7.29 -10.33
N LYS A 244 8.08 -7.81 -9.31
CA LYS A 244 8.02 -9.26 -9.01
C LYS A 244 7.32 -10.03 -10.13
N ASP A 245 6.31 -9.43 -10.78
CA ASP A 245 5.61 -10.05 -11.91
C ASP A 245 6.44 -10.04 -13.20
N SER A 246 6.42 -11.17 -13.91
CA SER A 246 7.21 -11.38 -15.12
C SER A 246 6.79 -10.46 -16.28
N THR A 247 5.51 -10.11 -16.38
CA THR A 247 4.96 -9.18 -17.38
C THR A 247 5.29 -7.74 -17.00
N GLY A 248 5.14 -7.40 -15.72
CA GLY A 248 5.50 -6.14 -15.10
C GLY A 248 6.93 -5.72 -15.42
N ILE A 249 7.90 -6.55 -15.03
CA ILE A 249 9.31 -6.27 -15.28
C ILE A 249 9.65 -6.26 -16.78
N SER A 250 9.05 -7.15 -17.58
CA SER A 250 9.27 -7.16 -19.04
C SER A 250 8.80 -5.86 -19.68
N CYS A 251 7.64 -5.35 -19.24
CA CYS A 251 7.07 -4.10 -19.72
C CYS A 251 7.98 -2.92 -19.35
N ILE A 252 8.38 -2.80 -18.08
CA ILE A 252 9.24 -1.71 -17.60
C ILE A 252 10.60 -1.73 -18.32
N CYS A 253 11.20 -2.91 -18.52
CA CYS A 253 12.47 -3.05 -19.21
C CYS A 253 12.36 -3.04 -20.76
N SER A 254 11.17 -2.87 -21.33
CA SER A 254 10.94 -2.84 -22.78
C SER A 254 11.54 -1.60 -23.45
N SER A 255 11.96 -1.73 -24.71
CA SER A 255 12.53 -0.62 -25.51
C SER A 255 11.60 0.59 -25.58
N SER A 256 10.28 0.35 -25.62
CA SER A 256 9.24 1.39 -25.62
C SER A 256 9.20 2.21 -24.32
N ASN A 257 9.65 1.64 -23.20
CA ASN A 257 9.55 2.25 -21.86
C ASN A 257 10.91 2.73 -21.33
N THR A 258 11.81 3.13 -22.24
CA THR A 258 13.15 3.60 -21.89
C THR A 258 13.14 4.77 -20.89
N CYS A 259 12.25 5.75 -21.09
CA CYS A 259 12.14 6.89 -20.18
C CYS A 259 11.69 6.46 -18.77
N LEU A 260 10.69 5.59 -18.69
CA LEU A 260 10.18 5.04 -17.42
C LEU A 260 11.29 4.32 -16.65
N LEU A 261 12.01 3.41 -17.31
CA LEU A 261 13.11 2.66 -16.71
C LEU A 261 14.18 3.58 -16.12
N TYR A 262 14.68 4.55 -16.89
CA TYR A 262 15.73 5.46 -16.42
C TYR A 262 15.25 6.42 -15.32
N ARG A 263 13.99 6.87 -15.39
CA ARG A 263 13.39 7.64 -14.29
C ARG A 263 13.34 6.78 -13.03
N LEU A 264 12.89 5.53 -13.13
CA LEU A 264 12.81 4.62 -11.99
C LEU A 264 14.17 4.38 -11.35
N THR A 265 15.20 4.04 -12.13
CA THR A 265 16.54 3.82 -11.57
C THR A 265 17.12 5.07 -10.94
N ARG A 266 16.86 6.27 -11.50
CA ARG A 266 17.30 7.53 -10.90
C ARG A 266 16.54 7.87 -9.62
N THR A 267 15.23 7.58 -9.56
CA THR A 267 14.44 7.77 -8.33
C THR A 267 14.94 6.83 -7.22
N LEU A 268 15.26 5.58 -7.54
CA LEU A 268 15.84 4.62 -6.58
C LEU A 268 17.20 5.09 -6.06
N ASP A 269 18.09 5.54 -6.94
CA ASP A 269 19.40 6.09 -6.57
C ASP A 269 19.28 7.33 -5.68
N HIS A 270 18.40 8.26 -6.06
CA HIS A 270 18.14 9.45 -5.27
C HIS A 270 17.59 9.09 -3.89
N LEU A 271 16.63 8.16 -3.81
CA LEU A 271 16.08 7.68 -2.54
C LEU A 271 17.18 7.08 -1.68
N ILE A 272 17.99 6.14 -2.19
CA ILE A 272 19.10 5.53 -1.45
C ILE A 272 20.08 6.60 -0.95
N SER A 273 20.39 7.59 -1.78
CA SER A 273 21.27 8.69 -1.40
C SER A 273 20.66 9.57 -0.29
N LEU A 274 19.35 9.79 -0.28
CA LEU A 274 18.67 10.49 0.83
C LEU A 274 18.74 9.69 2.13
N LEU A 275 18.46 8.38 2.07
CA LEU A 275 18.50 7.50 3.24
C LEU A 275 19.90 7.45 3.86
N ALA A 276 20.96 7.57 3.05
CA ALA A 276 22.34 7.59 3.54
C ALA A 276 22.66 8.77 4.49
N PHE A 277 21.91 9.87 4.42
CA PHE A 277 22.13 11.07 5.24
C PHE A 277 21.07 11.27 6.32
N ASP A 278 20.00 10.48 6.29
CA ASP A 278 18.93 10.52 7.28
C ASP A 278 19.22 9.47 8.37
N PRO A 279 19.39 9.82 9.64
CA PRO A 279 19.59 8.83 10.70
C PRO A 279 18.27 8.19 11.18
N GLU A 280 17.10 8.72 10.80
CA GLU A 280 15.79 8.30 11.32
C GLU A 280 14.91 7.58 10.29
N PHE A 281 15.42 7.31 9.07
CA PHE A 281 14.59 6.68 8.04
C PHE A 281 14.14 5.26 8.40
N SER A 282 12.96 4.89 7.91
CA SER A 282 12.49 3.50 7.98
C SER A 282 13.35 2.55 7.14
N PRO A 283 13.99 1.51 7.71
CA PRO A 283 14.81 0.57 6.95
C PRO A 283 14.02 -0.22 5.90
N ARG A 284 12.68 -0.20 5.96
CA ARG A 284 11.78 -0.69 4.90
C ARG A 284 12.03 0.00 3.57
N LEU A 285 12.30 1.31 3.57
CA LEU A 285 12.61 2.06 2.35
C LEU A 285 13.89 1.56 1.70
N LEU A 286 14.95 1.36 2.49
CA LEU A 286 16.21 0.82 1.98
C LEU A 286 16.02 -0.60 1.43
N PHE A 287 15.31 -1.45 2.17
CA PHE A 287 14.98 -2.79 1.69
C PHE A 287 14.29 -2.76 0.33
N HIS A 288 13.15 -2.08 0.20
CA HIS A 288 12.40 -2.07 -1.06
C HIS A 288 13.22 -1.41 -2.19
N ALA A 289 14.01 -0.38 -1.89
CA ALA A 289 14.85 0.29 -2.90
C ALA A 289 15.91 -0.66 -3.47
N VAL A 290 16.65 -1.35 -2.59
CA VAL A 290 17.67 -2.33 -3.00
C VAL A 290 17.01 -3.54 -3.68
N ARG A 291 15.88 -4.02 -3.15
CA ARG A 291 15.09 -5.12 -3.73
C ARG A 291 14.63 -4.82 -5.15
N CYS A 292 14.13 -3.61 -5.41
CA CYS A 292 13.78 -3.15 -6.76
C CYS A 292 14.99 -3.12 -7.69
N CYS A 293 16.15 -2.65 -7.23
CA CYS A 293 17.39 -2.69 -8.01
C CYS A 293 17.78 -4.15 -8.37
N VAL A 294 17.71 -5.07 -7.41
CA VAL A 294 17.98 -6.50 -7.62
C VAL A 294 17.01 -7.10 -8.65
N LEU A 295 15.70 -6.81 -8.54
CA LEU A 295 14.70 -7.28 -9.49
C LEU A 295 15.03 -6.78 -10.90
N LEU A 296 15.32 -5.49 -11.08
CA LEU A 296 15.71 -4.90 -12.37
C LEU A 296 16.95 -5.56 -12.98
N CYS A 297 17.91 -5.99 -12.16
CA CYS A 297 19.11 -6.69 -12.63
C CYS A 297 18.83 -8.05 -13.31
N SER A 298 17.64 -8.63 -13.12
CA SER A 298 17.23 -9.86 -13.84
C SER A 298 17.03 -9.66 -15.35
N ARG A 299 16.97 -8.41 -15.83
CA ARG A 299 16.88 -8.06 -17.25
C ARG A 299 18.11 -7.29 -17.69
N ALA A 300 18.69 -7.63 -18.85
CA ALA A 300 19.90 -6.98 -19.36
C ALA A 300 19.79 -5.44 -19.42
N ARG A 301 18.63 -4.90 -19.85
CA ARG A 301 18.41 -3.44 -19.88
C ARG A 301 18.28 -2.83 -18.48
N GLY A 302 17.63 -3.53 -17.56
CA GLY A 302 17.54 -3.11 -16.16
C GLY A 302 18.90 -3.12 -15.48
N LEU A 303 19.68 -4.20 -15.64
CA LEU A 303 21.07 -4.29 -15.18
C LEU A 303 21.92 -3.11 -15.68
N ASN A 304 21.85 -2.80 -16.98
CA ASN A 304 22.60 -1.68 -17.55
C ASN A 304 22.14 -0.32 -17.00
N ALA A 305 20.84 -0.14 -16.74
CA ALA A 305 20.33 1.10 -16.16
C ALA A 305 20.73 1.24 -14.69
N VAL A 306 20.71 0.16 -13.91
CA VAL A 306 21.14 0.12 -12.51
C VAL A 306 22.65 0.37 -12.42
N ARG A 307 23.49 -0.31 -13.22
CA ARG A 307 24.95 -0.08 -13.25
C ARG A 307 25.33 1.39 -13.47
N LYS A 308 24.59 2.10 -14.33
CA LYS A 308 24.84 3.51 -14.64
C LYS A 308 24.46 4.48 -13.52
N ASN A 309 23.52 4.10 -12.66
CA ASN A 309 22.96 4.96 -11.62
C ASN A 309 23.18 4.39 -10.21
N LEU A 310 24.04 3.38 -10.02
CA LEU A 310 24.19 2.76 -8.71
C LEU A 310 24.79 3.75 -7.72
N SER A 311 24.08 3.99 -6.62
CA SER A 311 24.54 4.89 -5.56
C SER A 311 25.87 4.42 -4.98
N ARG A 312 26.85 5.33 -4.91
CA ARG A 312 28.13 5.08 -4.21
C ARG A 312 27.94 4.77 -2.73
N HIS A 313 26.82 5.18 -2.12
CA HIS A 313 26.51 4.93 -0.71
C HIS A 313 26.33 3.43 -0.40
N LEU A 314 25.94 2.62 -1.39
CA LEU A 314 25.91 1.16 -1.26
C LEU A 314 27.31 0.52 -1.33
N LEU A 315 28.33 1.26 -1.77
CA LEU A 315 29.70 0.77 -1.96
C LEU A 315 30.64 1.16 -0.82
N CYS A 316 30.33 2.23 -0.06
CA CYS A 316 31.24 2.81 0.92
C CYS A 316 30.87 2.52 2.38
N GLY A 317 30.17 1.42 2.65
CA GLY A 317 29.84 0.98 4.02
C GLY A 317 28.84 1.89 4.75
N THR A 318 28.18 2.83 4.06
CA THR A 318 27.28 3.80 4.72
C THR A 318 26.13 3.14 5.47
N PHE A 319 25.67 1.98 4.99
CA PHE A 319 24.57 1.22 5.60
C PHE A 319 25.05 0.01 6.43
N GLU A 320 26.31 -0.02 6.89
CA GLU A 320 26.84 -1.13 7.70
C GLU A 320 25.99 -1.38 8.96
N ASN A 321 25.63 -0.32 9.69
CA ASN A 321 24.80 -0.43 10.89
C ASN A 321 23.42 -1.05 10.59
N GLU A 322 22.77 -0.64 9.50
CA GLU A 322 21.45 -1.15 9.10
C GLU A 322 21.55 -2.58 8.60
N THR A 323 22.59 -2.92 7.83
CA THR A 323 22.80 -4.27 7.30
C THR A 323 23.20 -5.28 8.38
N GLU A 324 23.88 -4.84 9.45
CA GLU A 324 24.10 -5.66 10.65
C GLU A 324 22.80 -5.92 11.42
N LYS A 325 21.95 -4.89 11.58
CA LYS A 325 20.65 -5.02 12.26
C LYS A 325 19.65 -5.85 11.45
N PHE A 326 19.69 -5.76 10.13
CA PHE A 326 18.75 -6.41 9.21
C PHE A 326 19.49 -7.26 8.16
N PRO A 327 19.75 -8.55 8.46
CA PRO A 327 20.51 -9.45 7.57
C PRO A 327 19.90 -9.61 6.18
N ILE A 328 18.59 -9.46 6.04
CA ILE A 328 17.91 -9.52 4.74
C ILE A 328 18.32 -8.36 3.82
N ILE A 329 18.51 -7.15 4.36
CA ILE A 329 19.01 -6.00 3.60
C ILE A 329 20.46 -6.27 3.18
N LYS A 330 21.28 -6.82 4.09
CA LYS A 330 22.66 -7.22 3.78
C LYS A 330 22.72 -8.18 2.59
N SER A 331 21.91 -9.24 2.62
CA SER A 331 21.85 -10.23 1.53
C SER A 331 21.45 -9.61 0.19
N LEU A 332 20.49 -8.67 0.19
CA LEU A 332 20.09 -7.96 -1.02
C LEU A 332 21.19 -7.04 -1.56
N VAL A 333 21.89 -6.32 -0.68
CA VAL A 333 23.02 -5.47 -1.08
C VAL A 333 24.12 -6.33 -1.69
N GLU A 334 24.52 -7.42 -1.03
CA GLU A 334 25.52 -8.36 -1.56
C GLU A 334 25.11 -8.92 -2.92
N GLN A 335 23.85 -9.36 -3.07
CA GLN A 335 23.32 -9.84 -4.34
C GLN A 335 23.36 -8.78 -5.44
N LEU A 336 22.98 -7.54 -5.12
CA LEU A 336 23.05 -6.42 -6.06
C LEU A 336 24.48 -6.15 -6.52
N LEU A 337 25.44 -6.16 -5.60
CA LEU A 337 26.85 -5.94 -5.91
C LEU A 337 27.42 -7.06 -6.78
N LEU A 338 27.01 -8.31 -6.57
CA LEU A 338 27.37 -9.43 -7.46
C LEU A 338 26.84 -9.22 -8.88
N PHE A 339 25.58 -8.79 -9.05
CA PHE A 339 25.04 -8.51 -10.37
C PHE A 339 25.77 -7.36 -11.07
N VAL A 340 26.04 -6.27 -10.35
CA VAL A 340 26.70 -5.09 -10.92
C VAL A 340 28.16 -5.37 -11.23
N GLY A 341 28.89 -6.07 -10.35
CA GLY A 341 30.30 -6.39 -10.47
C GLY A 341 30.64 -7.57 -11.40
N GLY A 342 29.67 -8.45 -11.70
CA GLY A 342 29.86 -9.53 -12.65
C GLY A 342 30.09 -9.02 -14.08
N THR A 343 31.29 -9.21 -14.62
CA THR A 343 31.54 -9.14 -16.08
C THR A 343 30.55 -10.05 -16.82
N GLU A 344 30.14 -9.70 -18.04
CA GLU A 344 28.95 -10.17 -18.81
C GLU A 344 28.73 -11.69 -19.05
N ASP A 345 29.12 -12.59 -18.15
CA ASP A 345 29.12 -14.04 -18.39
C ASP A 345 28.22 -14.87 -17.46
N HIS A 346 27.28 -14.26 -16.72
CA HIS A 346 26.31 -15.02 -15.94
C HIS A 346 24.94 -15.11 -16.63
N ARG A 347 24.81 -16.18 -17.43
CA ARG A 347 23.52 -16.75 -17.80
C ARG A 347 22.72 -17.07 -16.53
N LEU A 348 21.63 -16.32 -16.34
CA LEU A 348 20.41 -16.70 -15.61
C LEU A 348 20.65 -17.52 -14.33
N LEU A 349 21.05 -16.84 -13.25
CA LEU A 349 20.75 -17.35 -11.91
C LEU A 349 19.23 -17.16 -11.71
N SER A 350 18.50 -18.28 -11.81
CA SER A 350 17.12 -18.40 -11.36
C SER A 350 17.00 -17.81 -9.96
N LEU A 351 16.08 -16.86 -9.80
CA LEU A 351 15.56 -16.47 -8.49
C LEU A 351 15.20 -17.75 -7.72
N PRO A 352 15.51 -17.86 -6.42
CA PRO A 352 14.94 -18.95 -5.63
C PRO A 352 13.42 -18.80 -5.70
N ASP A 353 12.76 -19.78 -6.30
CA ASP A 353 11.32 -19.95 -6.24
C ASP A 353 10.92 -20.03 -4.77
N ASP A 354 10.11 -19.09 -4.28
CA ASP A 354 9.31 -19.23 -3.06
C ASP A 354 8.12 -20.19 -3.31
N THR A 355 8.34 -21.27 -4.06
CA THR A 355 7.39 -22.36 -4.21
C THR A 355 8.02 -23.64 -3.68
N VAL A 356 7.63 -24.02 -2.46
CA VAL A 356 7.31 -25.37 -1.98
C VAL A 356 7.29 -25.29 -0.45
N PHE A 357 6.10 -25.18 0.14
CA PHE A 357 5.69 -25.92 1.34
C PHE A 357 4.16 -25.97 1.43
N HIS A 358 3.58 -26.70 0.49
CA HIS A 358 2.30 -27.42 0.56
C HIS A 358 2.59 -28.70 -0.24
N GLN A 359 2.49 -29.94 0.24
CA GLN A 359 1.57 -30.65 1.14
C GLN A 359 2.16 -32.08 1.35
N PRO A 360 1.54 -33.01 2.11
CA PRO A 360 0.26 -32.95 2.85
C PRO A 360 0.41 -32.79 4.37
#